data_AF-A0A377K724-F1
#
_entry.id   AF-A0A377K724-F1
#
_cell.length_a   1.000
_cell.length_b   1.000
_cell.length_c   1.000
_cell.angle_alpha   90.00
_cell.angle_beta   90.00
_cell.angle_gamma   90.00
#
_symmetry.space_group_name_H-M   'P 1'
#
loop_
_entity.id
_entity.type
_entity.pdbx_description
1 polymer ?
#
loop_
_entity_poly.entity_id
_entity_poly.type
_entity_poly.pdbx_seq_one_letter_code
_entity_poly.pdbx_strand_id
1 'polypeptide(L)'
;MKFQEKFGEWNNAVIGEPLKPFRRAANAIEASGLEYTILRPAWLTDEDIIDYELTSRNEPFKGTIVSRKSVAALITDIIDKPEKHIGENIGINQPGTDGDKPFFM
;
A
#
# COMPACT_ATOMS: atom_id res chain seq x y z
N MET A 1 -1.32 -7.95 -1.67
CA MET A 1 -0.87 -7.29 -0.43
C MET A 1 -0.33 -8.37 0.50
N LYS A 2 0.88 -8.24 1.01
CA LYS A 2 1.48 -9.23 1.92
C LYS A 2 1.83 -8.52 3.21
N PHE A 3 1.26 -8.96 4.34
CA PHE A 3 1.59 -8.44 5.67
C PHE A 3 2.33 -9.52 6.47
N GLN A 4 2.88 -9.14 7.63
CA GLN A 4 3.47 -10.09 8.58
C GLN A 4 2.43 -11.07 9.13
N GLU A 5 2.87 -12.23 9.61
CA GLU A 5 2.08 -13.48 9.75
C GLU A 5 0.64 -13.29 10.28
N LYS A 6 0.47 -12.91 11.56
CA LYS A 6 -0.86 -12.85 12.20
C LYS A 6 -1.81 -11.86 11.53
N PHE A 7 -1.32 -10.66 11.20
CA PHE A 7 -2.12 -9.67 10.49
C PHE A 7 -2.43 -10.12 9.06
N GLY A 8 -1.48 -10.77 8.38
CA GLY A 8 -1.65 -11.29 7.03
C GLY A 8 -2.72 -12.37 6.94
N GLU A 9 -2.76 -13.29 7.90
CA GLU A 9 -3.81 -14.31 8.03
C GLU A 9 -5.18 -13.67 8.24
N TRP A 10 -5.27 -12.76 9.22
CA TRP A 10 -6.51 -12.03 9.50
C TRP A 10 -6.98 -11.23 8.27
N ASN A 11 -6.09 -10.47 7.63
CA ASN A 11 -6.42 -9.66 6.46
C ASN A 11 -6.90 -10.52 5.29
N ASN A 12 -6.29 -11.69 5.06
CA ASN A 12 -6.74 -12.63 4.04
C ASN A 12 -8.11 -13.22 4.37
N ALA A 13 -8.40 -13.50 5.65
CA ALA A 13 -9.70 -13.99 6.08
C ALA A 13 -10.81 -12.92 5.91
N VAL A 14 -10.50 -11.65 6.14
CA VAL A 14 -11.49 -10.56 6.06
C VAL A 14 -11.71 -10.07 4.62
N ILE A 15 -10.63 -9.86 3.85
CA ILE A 15 -10.71 -9.21 2.52
C ILE A 15 -9.99 -9.96 1.39
N GLY A 16 -9.51 -11.19 1.60
CA GLY A 16 -8.73 -11.93 0.61
C GLY A 16 -9.44 -12.17 -0.73
N GLU A 17 -10.72 -12.55 -0.69
CA GLU A 17 -11.54 -12.77 -1.90
C GLU A 17 -11.80 -11.46 -2.69
N PRO A 18 -12.26 -10.36 -2.05
CA PRO A 18 -12.36 -9.05 -2.69
C PRO A 18 -11.07 -8.54 -3.35
N LEU A 19 -9.89 -9.02 -2.93
CA LEU A 19 -8.60 -8.60 -3.50
C LEU A 19 -8.22 -9.31 -4.82
N LYS A 20 -8.94 -10.37 -5.24
CA LYS A 20 -8.64 -11.08 -6.50
C LYS A 20 -8.75 -10.17 -7.75
N PRO A 21 -9.82 -9.38 -7.93
CA PRO A 21 -9.90 -8.42 -9.04
C PRO A 21 -8.78 -7.38 -9.02
N PHE A 22 -8.40 -6.87 -7.86
CA PHE A 22 -7.29 -5.91 -7.70
C PHE A 22 -5.95 -6.50 -8.14
N ARG A 23 -5.72 -7.78 -7.86
CA ARG A 23 -4.53 -8.50 -8.35
C ARG A 23 -4.51 -8.62 -9.87
N ARG A 24 -5.66 -8.90 -10.50
CA ARG A 24 -5.76 -8.92 -11.96
C ARG A 24 -5.53 -7.54 -12.57
N ALA A 25 -6.08 -6.49 -11.96
CA ALA A 25 -5.85 -5.11 -12.39
C ALA A 25 -4.36 -4.72 -12.29
N ALA A 26 -3.71 -5.04 -11.16
CA ALA A 26 -2.28 -4.80 -11.00
C ALA A 26 -1.46 -5.54 -12.07
N ASN A 27 -1.73 -6.82 -12.32
CA ASN A 27 -1.04 -7.58 -13.37
C ASN A 27 -1.26 -6.97 -14.77
N ALA A 28 -2.46 -6.46 -15.06
CA ALA A 28 -2.76 -5.82 -16.34
C ALA A 28 -1.99 -4.50 -16.52
N ILE A 29 -1.87 -3.70 -15.45
CA ILE A 29 -1.06 -2.47 -15.45
C ILE A 29 0.43 -2.81 -15.61
N GLU A 30 0.94 -3.80 -14.86
CA GLU A 30 2.34 -4.25 -14.94
C GLU A 30 2.71 -4.75 -16.35
N ALA A 31 1.76 -5.35 -17.08
CA ALA A 31 1.97 -5.85 -18.44
C ALA A 31 1.66 -4.83 -19.56
N SER A 32 1.28 -3.59 -19.22
CA SER A 32 0.72 -2.63 -20.18
C SER A 32 1.74 -1.92 -21.09
N GLY A 33 3.03 -1.91 -20.70
CA GLY A 33 4.04 -1.07 -21.35
C GLY A 33 3.94 0.42 -21.05
N LEU A 34 3.06 0.83 -20.12
CA LEU A 34 2.97 2.21 -19.63
C LEU A 34 4.07 2.51 -18.60
N GLU A 35 4.44 3.77 -18.49
CA GLU A 35 5.17 4.30 -17.33
C GLU A 35 4.21 4.37 -16.13
N TYR A 36 4.12 3.27 -15.38
CA TYR A 36 3.17 3.14 -14.27
C TYR A 36 3.84 3.31 -12.92
N THR A 37 3.04 3.74 -11.93
CA THR A 37 3.34 3.53 -10.51
C THR A 37 2.07 3.00 -9.83
N ILE A 38 2.13 1.80 -9.26
CA ILE A 38 1.01 1.23 -8.50
C ILE A 38 1.22 1.53 -7.02
N LEU A 39 0.24 2.17 -6.39
CA LEU A 39 0.23 2.44 -4.95
C LEU A 39 -0.68 1.46 -4.21
N ARG A 40 -0.14 0.78 -3.20
CA ARG A 40 -0.84 -0.15 -2.31
C ARG A 40 -0.80 0.41 -0.89
N PRO A 41 -1.75 1.26 -0.48
CA PRO A 41 -1.77 1.75 0.89
C PRO A 41 -2.18 0.64 1.87
N ALA A 42 -1.64 0.69 3.08
CA ALA A 42 -2.14 0.01 4.27
C ALA A 42 -3.59 0.45 4.61
N TRP A 43 -4.14 -0.01 5.74
CA TRP A 43 -5.50 0.39 6.12
C TRP A 43 -5.59 1.92 6.31
N LEU A 44 -6.52 2.55 5.59
CA LEU A 44 -6.60 4.01 5.51
C LEU A 44 -7.23 4.62 6.77
N THR A 45 -6.59 5.64 7.32
CA THR A 45 -7.13 6.53 8.37
C THR A 45 -7.34 7.95 7.85
N ASP A 46 -8.16 8.73 8.55
CA ASP A 46 -8.36 10.17 8.31
C ASP A 46 -7.53 11.06 9.26
N GLU A 47 -6.46 10.51 9.84
CA GLU A 47 -5.57 11.27 10.71
C GLU A 47 -4.90 12.42 9.96
N ASP A 48 -4.83 13.58 10.62
CA ASP A 48 -4.15 14.76 10.09
C ASP A 48 -2.63 14.66 10.32
N ILE A 49 -2.00 13.72 9.62
CA ILE A 49 -0.57 13.47 9.68
C ILE A 49 -0.03 13.07 8.31
N ILE A 50 1.19 13.51 8.00
CA ILE A 50 1.99 12.98 6.89
C ILE A 50 3.15 12.22 7.51
N ASP A 51 2.99 10.91 7.59
CA ASP A 51 3.99 9.97 8.06
C ASP A 51 3.81 8.64 7.30
N TYR A 52 4.82 8.25 6.53
CA TYR A 52 4.80 7.02 5.75
C TYR A 52 6.20 6.51 5.43
N GLU A 53 6.30 5.20 5.22
CA GLU A 53 7.44 4.52 4.61
C GLU A 53 6.97 3.63 3.46
N LEU A 54 7.91 3.26 2.59
CA LEU A 54 7.65 2.50 1.37
C LEU A 54 8.18 1.07 1.50
N THR A 55 7.49 0.15 0.83
CA THR A 55 7.91 -1.25 0.64
C THR A 55 7.79 -1.64 -0.82
N SER A 56 8.71 -2.49 -1.30
CA SER A 56 8.69 -2.97 -2.68
C SER A 56 7.54 -3.97 -2.94
N ARG A 57 7.38 -4.39 -4.19
CA ARG A 57 6.31 -5.31 -4.64
C ARG A 57 6.22 -6.60 -3.82
N ASN A 58 7.38 -7.18 -3.52
CA ASN A 58 7.49 -8.50 -2.91
C ASN A 58 7.84 -8.43 -1.40
N GLU A 59 8.02 -7.22 -0.88
CA GLU A 59 8.21 -6.98 0.54
C GLU A 59 6.88 -7.01 1.29
N PRO A 60 6.86 -7.60 2.50
CA PRO A 60 5.72 -7.45 3.38
C PRO A 60 5.63 -5.99 3.86
N PHE A 61 4.41 -5.51 4.07
CA PHE A 61 4.20 -4.24 4.77
C PHE A 61 4.82 -4.28 6.16
N LYS A 62 5.38 -3.15 6.57
CA LYS A 62 6.00 -2.95 7.89
C LYS A 62 5.04 -2.32 8.91
N GLY A 63 3.86 -1.90 8.46
CA GLY A 63 2.83 -1.28 9.28
C GLY A 63 1.44 -1.63 8.79
N THR A 64 0.45 -1.46 9.66
CA THR A 64 -0.93 -1.92 9.42
C THR A 64 -1.85 -0.82 8.91
N ILE A 65 -1.52 0.44 9.19
CA ILE A 65 -2.33 1.62 8.82
C ILE A 65 -1.51 2.67 8.08
N VAL A 66 -2.18 3.63 7.43
CA VAL A 66 -1.60 4.84 6.86
C VAL A 66 -2.68 5.91 6.71
N SER A 67 -2.34 7.18 6.93
CA SER A 67 -3.31 8.26 6.69
C SER A 67 -3.55 8.50 5.20
N ARG A 68 -4.77 8.90 4.83
CA ARG A 68 -5.06 9.37 3.46
C ARG A 68 -4.20 10.56 3.06
N LYS A 69 -3.82 11.40 4.03
CA LYS A 69 -2.96 12.57 3.82
C LYS A 69 -1.53 12.16 3.44
N SER A 70 -0.96 11.11 4.04
CA SER A 70 0.31 10.52 3.64
C SER A 70 0.28 10.00 2.20
N VAL A 71 -0.79 9.30 1.82
CA VAL A 71 -0.94 8.79 0.44
C VAL A 71 -1.04 9.94 -0.56
N ALA A 72 -1.80 10.99 -0.24
CA ALA A 72 -1.91 12.19 -1.08
C ALA A 72 -0.56 12.92 -1.22
N ALA A 73 0.25 12.96 -0.16
CA ALA A 73 1.59 13.53 -0.21
C ALA A 73 2.49 12.78 -1.22
N LEU A 74 2.54 11.44 -1.15
CA LEU A 74 3.30 10.65 -2.12
C LEU A 74 2.81 10.84 -3.56
N ILE A 75 1.49 10.87 -3.78
CA ILE A 75 0.92 11.11 -5.12
C ILE A 75 1.37 12.49 -5.65
N THR A 76 1.33 13.51 -4.80
CA THR A 76 1.74 14.87 -5.18
C THR A 76 3.24 14.93 -5.50
N ASP A 77 4.07 14.25 -4.71
CA ASP A 77 5.52 14.17 -4.95
C ASP A 77 5.87 13.45 -6.26
N ILE A 78 5.09 12.44 -6.66
CA ILE A 78 5.22 11.75 -7.95
C ILE A 78 4.73 12.65 -9.09
N ILE A 79 3.64 13.40 -8.91
CA ILE A 79 3.17 14.35 -9.92
C ILE A 79 4.21 15.47 -10.15
N ASP A 80 4.86 15.96 -9.09
CA ASP A 80 5.92 16.97 -9.17
C ASP A 80 7.18 16.42 -9.88
N LYS A 81 7.50 15.13 -9.68
CA LYS A 81 8.69 14.45 -10.22
C LYS A 81 8.31 13.10 -10.83
N PRO A 82 7.71 13.09 -12.04
CA PRO A 82 7.10 11.90 -12.65
C PRO A 82 8.12 10.81 -13.01
N GLU A 83 9.41 11.13 -13.07
CA GLU A 83 10.48 10.17 -13.28
C GLU A 83 10.71 9.24 -12.07
N LYS A 84 10.20 9.62 -10.90
CA LYS A 84 10.30 8.78 -9.70
C LYS A 84 9.34 7.59 -9.81
N HIS A 85 9.79 6.44 -9.34
CA HIS A 85 8.93 5.26 -9.14
C HIS A 85 8.28 4.69 -10.41
N ILE A 86 8.81 5.00 -11.59
CA ILE A 86 8.36 4.39 -12.85
C ILE A 86 8.60 2.88 -12.81
N GLY A 87 7.56 2.11 -13.15
CA GLY A 87 7.56 0.65 -13.13
C GLY A 87 7.41 0.04 -11.73
N GLU A 88 7.25 0.85 -10.68
CA GLU A 88 7.21 0.35 -9.31
C GLU A 88 5.79 0.03 -8.83
N ASN A 89 5.72 -0.95 -7.93
CA ASN A 89 4.50 -1.37 -7.25
C ASN A 89 4.70 -1.31 -5.74
N ILE A 90 4.33 -0.18 -5.15
CA ILE A 90 4.83 0.30 -3.86
C ILE A 90 3.77 0.11 -2.79
N GLY A 91 4.15 -0.53 -1.68
CA GLY A 91 3.37 -0.52 -0.45
C GLY A 91 3.64 0.73 0.36
N ILE A 92 2.59 1.32 0.95
CA ILE A 92 2.67 2.54 1.77
C ILE A 92 2.08 2.22 3.15
N ASN A 93 2.87 2.38 4.21
CA ASN A 93 2.40 2.26 5.60
C ASN A 93 2.98 3.37 6.49
N GLN A 94 2.31 3.68 7.59
CA GLN A 94 2.87 4.52 8.64
C GLN A 94 3.91 3.71 9.44
N PRO A 95 5.11 4.25 9.73
CA PRO A 95 6.11 3.61 10.58
C PRO A 95 5.58 3.35 11.99
N GLY A 96 6.09 2.30 12.66
CA GLY A 96 5.74 2.02 14.06
C GLY A 96 4.28 1.62 14.30
N THR A 97 3.58 1.17 13.25
CA THR A 97 2.20 0.66 13.32
C THR A 97 2.12 -0.84 13.06
N ASP A 98 3.21 -1.57 13.31
CA ASP A 98 3.19 -3.03 13.30
C ASP A 98 2.34 -3.53 14.47
N GLY A 99 1.55 -4.57 14.23
CA GLY A 99 0.62 -5.08 15.20
C GLY A 99 -0.20 -6.25 14.67
N ASP A 100 -0.73 -7.06 15.58
CA ASP A 100 -1.49 -8.27 15.24
C ASP A 100 -2.82 -7.95 14.53
N LYS A 101 -3.35 -6.72 14.66
CA LYS A 101 -4.62 -6.20 14.11
C LYS A 101 -4.50 -4.68 13.87
N PRO A 102 -5.33 -4.07 12.99
CA PRO A 102 -5.37 -2.61 12.89
C PRO A 102 -6.01 -2.04 14.18
N PHE A 103 -5.64 -0.82 14.58
CA PHE A 103 -6.05 -0.19 15.86
C PHE A 103 -7.57 -0.05 16.07
N PHE A 104 -8.39 -0.36 15.07
CA PHE A 104 -9.84 -0.26 15.12
C PHE A 104 -10.48 -1.61 14.81
N MET A 105 -10.49 -2.53 15.78
CA MET A 105 -11.44 -3.64 15.89
C MET A 105 -11.47 -4.28 17.27
#